data_AF-A0A6P8NHH7-F1
#
_entry.id   AF-A0A6P8NHH7-F1
#
_cell.length_a   1.000
_cell.length_b   1.000
_cell.length_c   1.000
_cell.angle_alpha   90.00
_cell.angle_beta   90.00
_cell.angle_gamma   90.00
#
_symmetry.space_group_name_H-M   'P 1'
#
loop_
_entity.id
_entity.type
_entity.pdbx_description
1 polymer ?
#
loop_
_entity_poly.entity_id
_entity_poly.type
_entity_poly.pdbx_seq_one_letter_code
_entity_poly.pdbx_strand_id
1 'polypeptide(L)'
;MFKFIHLYFFIILPVIIGATKKEHKIFSDIIERLRKKSTDEEHGGIIAMKKQLFQDIFTEHQKDDKLQFGYVCENPVQWEQRFEEKDLPNNRHRGKVKWANIDGSYGEHYWDLNHK
;
A
#
# COMPACT_ATOMS: atom_id res chain seq x y z
N MET A 1 -54.70 -34.19 -28.72
CA MET A 1 -54.45 -33.46 -27.44
C MET A 1 -53.08 -32.75 -27.37
N PHE A 2 -52.01 -33.24 -28.02
CA PHE A 2 -50.63 -32.74 -27.80
C PHE A 2 -50.28 -31.30 -28.23
N LYS A 3 -51.01 -30.65 -29.14
CA LYS A 3 -50.57 -29.36 -29.73
C LYS A 3 -50.44 -28.18 -28.74
N PHE A 4 -51.14 -28.20 -27.60
CA PHE A 4 -51.06 -27.12 -26.60
C PHE A 4 -49.79 -27.20 -25.72
N ILE A 5 -49.20 -28.39 -25.54
CA ILE A 5 -48.07 -28.61 -24.62
C ILE A 5 -46.80 -27.93 -25.14
N HIS A 6 -46.52 -28.01 -26.45
CA HIS A 6 -45.36 -27.35 -27.05
C HIS A 6 -45.46 -25.81 -27.01
N LEU A 7 -46.66 -25.25 -27.15
CA LEU A 7 -46.86 -23.80 -27.08
C LEU A 7 -46.56 -23.25 -25.67
N TYR A 8 -46.93 -24.00 -24.62
CA TYR A 8 -46.63 -23.66 -23.24
C TYR A 8 -45.11 -23.58 -22.97
N PHE A 9 -44.35 -24.56 -23.46
CA PHE A 9 -42.89 -24.58 -23.33
C PHE A 9 -42.22 -23.38 -24.03
N PHE A 10 -42.67 -23.03 -25.24
CA PHE A 10 -42.07 -21.93 -26.02
C PHE A 10 -42.26 -20.54 -25.39
N ILE A 11 -43.27 -20.34 -24.54
CA ILE A 11 -43.54 -19.04 -23.89
C ILE A 11 -42.84 -18.95 -22.52
N ILE A 12 -42.84 -20.03 -21.72
CA ILE A 12 -42.31 -19.99 -20.35
C ILE A 12 -40.78 -20.00 -20.32
N LEU A 13 -40.13 -20.80 -21.18
CA LEU A 13 -38.66 -20.93 -21.19
C LEU A 13 -37.92 -19.58 -21.43
N PRO A 14 -38.27 -18.75 -22.43
CA PRO A 14 -37.57 -17.47 -22.63
C PRO A 14 -37.83 -16.45 -21.50
N VAL A 15 -38.97 -16.53 -20.79
CA VAL A 15 -39.25 -15.67 -19.62
C VAL A 15 -38.32 -16.00 -18.45
N ILE A 16 -38.11 -17.30 -18.16
CA ILE A 16 -37.17 -17.75 -17.12
C ILE A 16 -35.72 -17.39 -17.50
N ILE A 17 -35.34 -17.56 -18.76
CA ILE A 17 -34.02 -17.17 -19.27
C ILE A 17 -33.83 -15.64 -19.23
N GLY A 18 -34.89 -14.86 -19.44
CA GLY A 18 -34.88 -13.40 -19.30
C GLY A 18 -34.72 -12.94 -17.85
N ALA A 19 -35.45 -13.57 -16.92
CA ALA A 19 -35.37 -13.28 -15.48
C ALA A 19 -33.97 -13.58 -14.92
N THR A 20 -33.45 -14.80 -15.16
CA THR A 20 -32.11 -15.21 -14.70
C THR A 20 -30.99 -14.34 -15.27
N LYS A 21 -31.07 -13.92 -16.55
CA LYS A 21 -30.12 -12.94 -17.13
C LYS A 21 -30.19 -11.56 -16.46
N LYS A 22 -31.39 -11.11 -16.09
CA LYS A 22 -31.58 -9.84 -15.38
C LYS A 22 -31.00 -9.91 -13.96
N GLU A 23 -31.28 -10.99 -13.24
CA GLU A 23 -30.76 -11.25 -11.90
C GLU A 23 -29.23 -11.37 -11.90
N HIS A 24 -28.64 -12.12 -12.83
CA HIS A 24 -27.19 -12.21 -12.98
C HIS A 24 -26.55 -10.85 -13.27
N LYS A 25 -27.17 -10.00 -14.10
CA LYS A 25 -26.66 -8.63 -14.36
C LYS A 25 -26.74 -7.74 -13.11
N ILE A 26 -27.83 -7.84 -12.35
CA ILE A 26 -27.98 -7.13 -11.07
C ILE A 26 -26.93 -7.59 -10.07
N PHE A 27 -26.69 -8.90 -9.97
CA PHE A 27 -25.69 -9.47 -9.07
C PHE A 27 -24.27 -9.02 -9.44
N SER A 28 -23.90 -9.03 -10.73
CA SER A 28 -22.58 -8.54 -11.15
C SER A 28 -22.38 -7.05 -10.88
N ASP A 29 -23.40 -6.21 -11.09
CA ASP A 29 -23.37 -4.77 -10.80
C ASP A 29 -23.25 -4.51 -9.27
N ILE A 30 -23.92 -5.31 -8.43
CA ILE A 30 -23.74 -5.27 -6.97
C ILE A 30 -22.32 -5.65 -6.57
N ILE A 31 -21.76 -6.73 -7.11
CA ILE A 31 -20.38 -7.16 -6.81
C ILE A 31 -19.34 -6.13 -7.27
N GLU A 32 -19.53 -5.51 -8.44
CA GLU A 32 -18.66 -4.45 -8.95
C GLU A 32 -18.70 -3.20 -8.05
N ARG A 33 -19.89 -2.77 -7.62
CA ARG A 33 -20.06 -1.66 -6.67
C ARG A 33 -19.44 -1.95 -5.30
N LEU A 34 -19.61 -3.17 -4.78
CA LEU A 34 -18.99 -3.58 -3.51
C LEU A 34 -17.46 -3.56 -3.61
N ARG A 35 -16.90 -4.11 -4.71
CA ARG A 35 -15.45 -4.11 -4.96
C ARG A 35 -14.90 -2.70 -5.11
N LYS A 36 -15.59 -1.82 -5.84
CA LYS A 36 -15.19 -0.41 -5.96
C LYS A 36 -15.22 0.27 -4.60
N LYS A 37 -16.31 0.10 -3.83
CA LYS A 37 -16.45 0.68 -2.49
C LYS A 37 -15.32 0.25 -1.56
N SER A 38 -14.93 -1.04 -1.54
CA SER A 38 -13.79 -1.49 -0.72
C SER A 38 -12.47 -0.82 -1.12
N THR A 39 -12.20 -0.66 -2.42
CA THR A 39 -10.97 -0.01 -2.90
C THR A 39 -10.95 1.49 -2.60
N ASP A 40 -12.10 2.16 -2.71
CA ASP A 40 -12.25 3.59 -2.37
C ASP A 40 -12.08 3.83 -0.85
N GLU A 41 -12.65 2.96 0.00
CA GLU A 41 -12.49 3.02 1.47
C GLU A 41 -11.05 2.66 1.91
N GLU A 42 -10.40 1.68 1.27
CA GLU A 42 -8.99 1.32 1.49
C GLU A 42 -8.04 2.46 1.12
N HIS A 43 -8.24 3.10 -0.05
CA HIS A 43 -7.47 4.30 -0.43
C HIS A 43 -7.70 5.46 0.54
N GLY A 44 -8.94 5.68 0.98
CA GLY A 44 -9.26 6.67 2.01
C GLY A 44 -8.51 6.42 3.32
N GLY A 45 -8.47 5.16 3.77
CA GLY A 45 -7.73 4.72 4.95
C GLY A 45 -6.22 4.94 4.82
N ILE A 46 -5.61 4.52 3.71
CA ILE A 46 -4.18 4.71 3.45
C ILE A 46 -3.81 6.21 3.40
N ILE A 47 -4.64 7.04 2.79
CA ILE A 47 -4.44 8.50 2.74
C ILE A 47 -4.61 9.14 4.13
N ALA A 48 -5.51 8.63 4.97
CA ALA A 48 -5.66 9.07 6.35
C ALA A 48 -4.46 8.67 7.23
N MET A 49 -3.98 7.41 7.12
CA MET A 49 -2.78 6.94 7.81
C MET A 49 -1.52 7.72 7.40
N LYS A 50 -1.37 8.07 6.11
CA LYS A 50 -0.27 8.93 5.63
C LYS A 50 -0.32 10.37 6.17
N LYS A 51 -1.43 10.83 6.76
CA LYS A 51 -1.49 12.10 7.49
C LYS A 51 -1.01 11.98 8.94
N GLN A 52 -0.94 10.77 9.50
CA GLN A 52 -0.30 10.50 10.79
C GLN A 52 1.19 10.20 10.57
N LEU A 53 1.89 11.12 9.88
CA LEU A 53 3.33 11.06 9.68
C LEU A 53 4.04 11.87 10.78
N PHE A 54 4.83 11.19 11.60
CA PHE A 54 5.90 11.81 12.36
C PHE A 54 7.19 11.82 11.52
N GLN A 55 7.92 12.93 11.55
CA GLN A 55 9.27 13.01 10.99
C GLN A 55 10.09 14.00 11.83
N ASP A 56 11.23 13.52 12.33
CA ASP A 56 12.26 14.33 12.98
C ASP A 56 13.54 14.28 12.14
N ILE A 57 14.26 15.40 12.06
CA ILE A 57 15.45 15.59 11.21
C ILE A 57 16.50 16.29 12.05
N PHE A 58 17.68 15.68 12.18
CA PHE A 58 18.79 16.23 12.94
C PHE A 58 20.02 16.46 12.07
N THR A 59 20.84 17.44 12.45
CA THR A 59 22.18 17.68 11.92
C THR A 59 23.06 18.18 13.06
N GLU A 60 24.18 17.52 13.31
CA GLU A 60 25.12 17.84 14.38
C GLU A 60 26.54 17.98 13.82
N HIS A 61 27.21 19.06 14.19
CA HIS A 61 28.64 19.22 13.98
C HIS A 61 29.37 18.64 15.21
N GLN A 62 29.93 17.46 15.03
CA GLN A 62 30.71 16.73 16.02
C GLN A 62 32.15 17.31 16.09
N LYS A 63 32.94 16.81 17.06
CA LYS A 63 34.38 17.14 17.13
C LYS A 63 35.14 16.53 15.94
N ASP A 64 36.34 17.04 15.70
CA ASP A 64 37.25 16.61 14.63
C ASP A 64 36.66 16.79 13.20
N ASP A 65 35.90 17.86 12.98
CA ASP A 65 35.24 18.20 11.70
C ASP A 65 34.39 17.06 11.12
N LYS A 66 33.69 16.33 12.00
CA LYS A 66 32.71 15.31 11.62
C LYS A 66 31.31 15.90 11.58
N LEU A 67 30.57 15.60 10.53
CA LEU A 67 29.16 15.99 10.37
C LEU A 67 28.29 14.74 10.49
N GLN A 68 27.42 14.69 11.49
CA GLN A 68 26.38 13.66 11.61
C GLN A 68 25.02 14.26 11.21
N PHE A 69 24.22 13.50 10.47
CA PHE A 69 22.90 13.93 10.02
C PHE A 69 21.99 12.74 9.76
N GLY A 70 20.67 12.97 9.70
CA GLY A 70 19.71 11.91 9.45
C GLY A 70 18.30 12.26 9.88
N TYR A 71 17.45 11.23 9.94
CA TYR A 71 16.05 11.36 10.32
C TYR A 71 15.50 10.09 10.97
N VAL A 72 14.39 10.28 11.70
CA VAL A 72 13.45 9.22 12.04
C VAL A 72 12.10 9.62 11.46
N CYS A 73 11.43 8.72 10.73
CA CYS A 73 10.05 8.92 10.33
C CYS A 73 9.21 7.68 10.62
N GLU A 74 7.96 7.92 11.02
CA GLU A 74 7.02 6.89 11.46
C GLU A 74 5.60 7.26 11.02
N ASN A 75 4.82 6.28 10.58
CA ASN A 75 3.38 6.37 10.44
C ASN A 75 2.76 4.99 10.75
N PRO A 76 1.42 4.84 10.87
CA PRO A 76 0.78 3.59 11.26
C PRO A 76 1.03 2.36 10.37
N VAL A 77 1.69 2.53 9.22
CA VAL A 77 1.97 1.47 8.23
C VAL A 77 3.47 1.14 8.14
N GLN A 78 4.36 2.07 8.47
CA GLN A 78 5.82 1.92 8.29
C GLN A 78 6.64 2.91 9.13
N TRP A 79 7.90 2.55 9.42
CA TRP A 79 8.92 3.48 9.94
C TRP A 79 10.26 3.30 9.22
N GLU A 80 11.02 4.39 9.10
CA GLU A 80 12.42 4.39 8.66
C GLU A 80 13.27 5.26 9.59
N GLN A 81 14.47 4.79 9.92
CA GLN A 81 15.49 5.51 10.66
C GLN A 81 16.79 5.50 9.85
N ARG A 82 17.29 6.70 9.51
CA ARG A 82 18.53 6.91 8.76
C ARG A 82 19.49 7.75 9.58
N PHE A 83 20.75 7.31 9.65
CA PHE A 83 21.87 8.12 10.15
C PHE A 83 23.05 8.00 9.21
N GLU A 84 23.69 9.13 8.93
CA GLU A 84 24.90 9.22 8.12
C GLU A 84 25.93 10.10 8.84
N GLU A 85 27.20 9.77 8.70
CA GLU A 85 28.33 10.57 9.16
C GLU A 85 29.32 10.79 8.03
N LYS A 86 29.77 12.03 7.87
CA LYS A 86 30.90 12.41 7.04
C LYS A 86 32.04 12.90 7.92
N ASP A 87 33.15 12.18 7.91
CA ASP A 87 34.44 12.58 8.48
C ASP A 87 35.17 13.41 7.42
N LEU A 88 35.18 14.75 7.58
CA LEU A 88 35.76 15.66 6.59
C LEU A 88 37.28 15.49 6.48
N PRO A 89 38.07 15.37 7.57
CA PRO A 89 39.53 15.21 7.47
C PRO A 89 39.97 13.91 6.79
N ASN A 90 39.24 12.80 6.97
CA ASN A 90 39.63 11.49 6.43
C ASN A 90 38.87 11.09 5.15
N ASN A 91 38.03 11.98 4.59
CA ASN A 91 37.18 11.72 3.41
C ASN A 91 36.33 10.42 3.53
N ARG A 92 35.93 10.07 4.76
CA ARG A 92 35.23 8.83 5.07
C ARG A 92 33.75 9.07 5.29
N HIS A 93 32.92 8.28 4.63
CA HIS A 93 31.47 8.38 4.67
C HIS A 93 30.89 7.07 5.19
N ARG A 94 30.15 7.10 6.29
CA ARG A 94 29.52 5.91 6.88
C ARG A 94 28.07 6.15 7.21
N GLY A 95 27.24 5.12 7.11
CA GLY A 95 25.82 5.25 7.36
C GLY A 95 25.13 3.96 7.74
N LYS A 96 23.93 4.12 8.30
CA LYS A 96 23.02 3.04 8.66
C LYS A 96 21.57 3.44 8.37
N VAL A 97 20.81 2.48 7.84
CA VAL A 97 19.36 2.56 7.66
C VAL A 97 18.72 1.36 8.33
N LYS A 98 17.62 1.59 9.03
CA LYS A 98 16.69 0.56 9.52
C LYS A 98 15.28 0.93 9.10
N TRP A 99 14.48 -0.04 8.72
CA TRP A 99 13.07 0.18 8.35
C TRP A 99 12.22 -1.03 8.71
N ALA A 100 10.94 -0.80 9.01
CA ALA A 100 9.94 -1.87 9.12
C ALA A 100 8.57 -1.43 8.62
N ASN A 101 7.75 -2.40 8.22
CA ASN A 101 6.38 -2.23 7.76
C ASN A 101 5.39 -3.05 8.61
N ILE A 102 4.10 -2.72 8.51
CA ILE A 102 2.98 -3.35 9.27
C ILE A 102 2.80 -4.86 8.99
N ASP A 103 3.32 -5.37 7.86
CA ASP A 103 3.34 -6.80 7.51
C ASP A 103 4.43 -7.60 8.24
N GLY A 104 5.29 -6.92 9.01
CA GLY A 104 6.47 -7.51 9.66
C GLY A 104 7.71 -7.56 8.77
N SER A 105 7.66 -7.04 7.54
CA SER A 105 8.86 -6.86 6.71
C SER A 105 9.82 -5.88 7.37
N TYR A 106 11.10 -6.26 7.44
CA TYR A 106 12.15 -5.53 8.16
C TYR A 106 13.46 -5.54 7.36
N GLY A 107 14.26 -4.49 7.49
CA GLY A 107 15.59 -4.46 6.91
C GLY A 107 16.58 -3.57 7.65
N GLU A 108 17.83 -4.03 7.65
CA GLU A 108 19.01 -3.28 8.04
C GLU A 108 19.87 -3.01 6.80
N HIS A 109 20.49 -1.84 6.69
CA HIS A 109 21.60 -1.63 5.78
C HIS A 109 22.69 -0.77 6.44
N TYR A 110 23.95 -1.15 6.27
CA TYR A 110 25.13 -0.48 6.83
C TYR A 110 26.19 -0.34 5.75
N TRP A 111 26.86 0.81 5.69
CA TRP A 111 27.95 1.06 4.76
C TRP A 111 29.06 1.94 5.36
N ASP A 112 30.27 1.76 4.84
CA ASP A 112 31.48 2.49 5.23
C ASP A 112 32.36 2.67 3.98
N LEU A 113 32.26 3.85 3.36
CA LEU A 113 32.98 4.24 2.16
C LEU A 113 34.24 5.01 2.56
N ASN A 114 35.38 4.35 2.40
CA ASN A 114 36.70 4.86 2.77
C ASN A 114 37.53 5.11 1.50
N HIS A 115 37.32 6.28 0.87
CA HIS A 115 38.05 6.69 -0.34
C HIS A 115 39.35 7.41 0.05
N LYS A 116 40.45 6.66 0.01
CA LYS A 116 41.82 7.14 0.16
C LYS A 116 42.44 7.52 -1.18
#